data_AF-A0A939KWU5-F1
#
_entry.id   AF-A0A939KWU5-F1
#
_cell.length_a   1.000
_cell.length_b   1.000
_cell.length_c   1.000
_cell.angle_alpha   90.00
_cell.angle_beta   90.00
_cell.angle_gamma   90.00
#
_symmetry.space_group_name_H-M   'P 1'
#
loop_
_entity.id
_entity.type
_entity.pdbx_description
1 polymer ?
#
loop_
_entity_poly.entity_id
_entity_poly.type
_entity_poly.pdbx_seq_one_letter_code
_entity_poly.pdbx_strand_id
1 'polypeptide(L)' 'MTIQYLLDEHIASLYRTQLLRQAPDLIVRRIGDPDAPPRGTLDPDILIWCERNDFILVTKINA' A
#
# COMPACT_ATOMS: atom_id res chain seq x y z
N MET A 1 15.54 -3.43 -9.09
CA MET A 1 14.79 -2.70 -8.05
C MET A 1 13.41 -3.31 -7.97
N THR A 2 12.99 -3.74 -6.78
CA THR A 2 11.67 -4.35 -6.57
C THR A 2 10.67 -3.24 -6.29
N ILE A 3 9.61 -3.13 -7.09
CA ILE A 3 8.55 -2.14 -6.88
C ILE A 3 7.70 -2.59 -5.69
N GLN A 4 7.47 -1.69 -4.74
CA GLN A 4 6.67 -1.94 -3.54
C GLN A 4 5.43 -1.03 -3.51
N TYR A 5 4.25 -1.62 -3.37
CA TYR A 5 2.98 -0.89 -3.28
C TYR A 5 2.38 -0.97 -1.88
N LEU A 6 1.96 0.17 -1.36
CA LEU A 6 1.11 0.26 -0.18
C LEU A 6 -0.30 0.62 -0.63
N LEU A 7 -1.25 -0.30 -0.45
CA LEU A 7 -2.65 -0.06 -0.74
C LEU A 7 -3.32 0.64 0.45
N ASP A 8 -4.08 1.68 0.14
CA ASP A 8 -4.94 2.38 1.09
C ASP A 8 -5.95 1.43 1.78
N GLU A 9 -6.37 1.76 2.99
CA GLU A 9 -7.33 0.96 3.76
C GLU A 9 -8.70 0.85 3.08
N HIS A 10 -9.06 1.80 2.22
CA HIS A 10 -10.32 1.79 1.45
C HIS A 10 -10.23 1.06 0.12
N ILE A 11 -9.05 0.57 -0.28
CA ILE A 11 -8.89 -0.27 -1.47
C ILE A 11 -9.25 -1.72 -1.14
N ALA A 12 -10.04 -2.35 -2.02
CA ALA A 12 -10.44 -3.73 -1.87
C ALA A 12 -9.23 -4.68 -1.93
N SER A 13 -9.19 -5.67 -1.04
CA SER A 13 -8.11 -6.67 -0.99
C SER A 13 -7.95 -7.48 -2.29
N LEU A 14 -8.98 -7.52 -3.14
CA LEU A 14 -8.91 -8.18 -4.45
C LEU A 14 -7.80 -7.61 -5.34
N TYR A 15 -7.52 -6.29 -5.26
CA TYR A 15 -6.46 -5.66 -6.04
C TYR A 15 -5.08 -6.25 -5.70
N ARG A 16 -4.81 -6.50 -4.41
CA ARG A 16 -3.58 -7.17 -3.96
C ARG A 16 -3.44 -8.55 -4.63
N THR A 17 -4.51 -9.35 -4.57
CA THR A 17 -4.53 -10.70 -5.16
C THR A 17 -4.31 -10.65 -6.68
N GLN A 18 -4.93 -9.70 -7.37
CA GLN A 18 -4.78 -9.56 -8.82
C GLN A 18 -3.37 -9.10 -9.22
N LEU A 19 -2.80 -8.12 -8.51
CA LEU A 19 -1.44 -7.62 -8.75
C LEU A 19 -0.41 -8.74 -8.58
N LEU A 20 -0.49 -9.49 -7.48
CA LEU A 20 0.43 -10.60 -7.22
C LEU A 20 0.24 -11.78 -8.19
N ARG A 21 -0.96 -11.97 -8.75
CA ARG A 21 -1.19 -12.97 -9.82
C ARG A 21 -0.53 -12.57 -11.14
N GLN A 22 -0.53 -11.29 -11.48
CA GLN A 22 0.04 -10.79 -12.74
C GLN A 22 1.55 -10.56 -12.67
N ALA A 23 2.03 -10.10 -11.51
CA ALA A 23 3.44 -9.85 -11.26
C ALA A 23 3.81 -10.35 -9.84
N PRO A 24 4.18 -11.63 -9.71
CA PRO A 24 4.48 -12.26 -8.42
C PRO A 24 5.68 -11.65 -7.68
N ASP A 25 6.57 -10.98 -8.41
CA ASP A 25 7.77 -10.35 -7.86
C ASP A 25 7.49 -9.00 -7.16
N LEU A 26 6.25 -8.48 -7.24
CA LEU A 26 5.85 -7.26 -6.55
C LEU A 26 5.71 -7.48 -5.05
N ILE A 27 6.10 -6.48 -4.27
CA ILE A 27 5.74 -6.41 -2.85
C ILE A 27 4.47 -5.58 -2.75
N VAL A 28 3.38 -6.17 -2.25
CA VAL A 28 2.11 -5.46 -2.05
C VAL A 28 1.66 -5.61 -0.60
N ARG A 29 1.57 -4.50 0.11
CA ARG A 29 1.04 -4.36 1.48
C ARG A 29 -0.23 -3.52 1.47
N ARG A 30 -1.02 -3.58 2.54
CA ARG A 30 -2.18 -2.72 2.76
C ARG A 30 -2.10 -2.07 4.12
N ILE A 31 -2.60 -0.84 4.25
CA ILE A 31 -2.80 -0.18 5.55
C ILE A 31 -3.62 -1.11 6.47
N GLY A 32 -3.10 -1.34 7.67
CA GLY A 32 -3.62 -2.28 8.66
C GLY A 32 -3.03 -3.70 8.59
N ASP A 33 -2.14 -4.02 7.65
CA ASP A 33 -1.33 -5.24 7.72
C ASP A 33 -0.30 -5.14 8.86
N PRO A 34 0.18 -6.26 9.44
CA PRO A 34 1.11 -6.25 10.58
C PRO A 34 2.40 -5.43 10.40
N ASP A 35 2.90 -5.32 9.17
CA ASP A 35 4.11 -4.56 8.82
C ASP A 35 3.81 -3.28 8.01
N ALA A 36 2.60 -2.75 8.13
CA ALA A 36 2.15 -1.53 7.46
C ALA A 36 1.64 -0.52 8.50
N PRO A 37 1.41 0.75 8.12
CA PRO A 37 0.75 1.70 9.01
C PRO A 37 -0.58 1.15 9.52
N PRO A 38 -0.94 1.35 10.80
CA PRO A 38 -2.24 0.98 11.33
C PRO A 38 -3.39 1.68 10.59
N ARG A 39 -4.60 1.13 10.71
CA ARG A 39 -5.80 1.81 10.21
C ARG A 39 -6.02 3.15 10.90
N GLY A 40 -6.52 4.13 10.16
CA GLY A 40 -6.70 5.50 10.63
C GLY A 40 -5.41 6.28 10.89
N THR A 41 -4.26 5.80 10.40
CA THR A 41 -3.03 6.63 10.35
C THR A 41 -3.30 7.85 9.48
N LEU A 42 -2.84 9.03 9.91
CA LEU A 42 -3.04 10.28 9.16
C LEU A 42 -2.26 10.27 7.85
N ASP A 43 -2.80 10.91 6.81
CA ASP A 43 -2.15 10.97 5.49
C ASP A 43 -0.69 11.45 5.52
N PRO A 44 -0.32 12.50 6.29
CA PRO A 44 1.09 12.91 6.37
C PRO A 44 2.01 11.82 6.93
N ASP A 45 1.54 11.06 7.92
CA ASP A 45 2.32 9.99 8.54
C ASP A 45 2.44 8.77 7.60
N ILE A 46 1.40 8.50 6.79
CA ILE A 46 1.44 7.49 5.72
C ILE A 46 2.50 7.87 4.68
N LEU A 47 2.54 9.13 4.24
CA LEU A 47 3.51 9.60 3.25
C LEU A 47 4.95 9.51 3.76
N ILE A 48 5.19 9.91 5.01
CA ILE A 48 6.51 9.76 5.66
C ILE A 48 6.90 8.28 5.76
N TRP A 49 5.95 7.40 6.09
CA TRP A 49 6.21 5.97 6.14
C TRP A 49 6.57 5.42 4.75
N CYS A 50 5.84 5.82 3.70
CA CYS A 50 6.11 5.43 2.33
C CYS A 50 7.52 5.83 1.88
N GLU A 51 7.92 7.07 2.17
CA GLU A 51 9.27 7.58 1.86
C GLU A 51 10.36 6.77 2.56
N ARG A 52 10.17 6.47 3.86
CA ARG A 52 11.16 5.73 4.66
C ARG A 52 11.31 4.25 4.29
N ASN A 53 10.29 3.65 3.68
CA ASN A 53 10.24 2.21 3.40
C ASN A 53 10.31 1.91 1.89
N ASP A 54 10.49 2.92 1.04
CA ASP A 54 10.48 2.81 -0.43
C ASP A 54 9.18 2.21 -0.99
N PHE A 55 8.03 2.67 -0.48
CA PHE A 55 6.69 2.26 -0.95
C PHE A 55 6.01 3.33 -1.78
N ILE A 56 5.38 2.91 -2.88
CA ILE A 56 4.46 3.72 -3.67
C ILE A 56 3.06 3.57 -3.07
N LEU A 57 2.51 4.67 -2.57
CA LEU A 57 1.12 4.70 -2.08
C LEU A 57 0.14 4.62 -3.25
N VAL A 58 -0.81 3.70 -3.16
CA VAL A 58 -1.96 3.59 -4.05
C VAL A 58 -3.19 3.94 -3.21
N THR A 59 -3.82 5.07 -3.52
CA THR A 59 -5.05 5.52 -2.87
C THR A 59 -6.08 5.94 -3.92
N LYS A 60 -7.34 6.06 -3.51
CA LYS A 60 -8.40 6.63 -4.35
C LYS A 60 -8.39 8.14 -4.16
N ILE A 61 -8.33 8.89 -5.24
CA ILE A 61 -8.67 10.31 -5.20
C ILE A 61 -10.21 10.38 -5.08
N ASN A 62 -10.70 10.80 -3.92
CA ASN A 62 -12.06 11.34 -3.85
C ASN A 62 -12.01 12.70 -4.55
N ALA A 63 -12.52 12.76 -5.77
CA ALA A 63 -12.83 14.00 -6.47
C ALA A 63 -14.19 14.52 -6.00
#